data_AF-A0A438WHQ2-F1
#
_entry.id   AF-A0A438WHQ2-F1
#
_cell.length_a   1.000
_cell.length_b   1.000
_cell.length_c   1.000
_cell.angle_alpha   90.00
_cell.angle_beta   90.00
_cell.angle_gamma   90.00
#
_symmetry.space_group_name_H-M   'P 1'
#
loop_
_entity.id
_entity.type
_entity.pdbx_description
1 polymer ?
#
loop_
_entity_poly.entity_id
_entity_poly.type
_entity_poly.pdbx_seq_one_letter_code
_entity_poly.pdbx_strand_id
1 'polypeptide(L)'
;MAGPCVIESLENLRSIATKLQPLANNERLDFYFKASFDKANRTSLESYRGPGLEKGLEMLQIIKEEFGYKILTDVHESYQASVAAKVADILQIPAFLCRQTDLIVAVSQTNAIVNIKKGQFMNPKDMQYSVLKALKT
;
A
#
# COMPACT_ATOMS: atom_id res chain seq x y z
N MET A 1 10.27 2.76 -3.91
CA MET A 1 9.01 1.99 -3.94
C MET A 1 8.74 1.56 -5.37
N ALA A 2 8.70 0.26 -5.66
CA ALA A 2 8.39 -0.25 -7.00
C ALA A 2 7.69 -1.62 -6.91
N GLY A 3 6.99 -1.99 -7.98
CA GLY A 3 6.23 -3.24 -8.06
C GLY A 3 5.01 -3.08 -8.96
N PRO A 4 4.21 -4.15 -9.14
CA PRO A 4 3.05 -4.10 -10.01
C PRO A 4 1.95 -3.19 -9.45
N CYS A 5 1.08 -2.72 -10.34
CA CYS A 5 -0.03 -1.85 -9.94
C CYS A 5 -1.01 -2.58 -9.01
N VAL A 6 -1.40 -3.79 -9.41
CA VAL A 6 -2.33 -4.69 -8.73
C VAL A 6 -1.71 -6.09 -8.68
N ILE A 7 -2.05 -6.88 -7.67
CA ILE A 7 -1.69 -8.30 -7.61
C ILE A 7 -2.55 -9.05 -8.64
N GLU A 8 -1.91 -9.67 -9.63
CA GLU A 8 -2.59 -10.49 -10.66
C GLU A 8 -2.51 -11.98 -10.31
N SER A 9 -1.31 -12.44 -9.96
CA SER A 9 -1.03 -13.81 -9.51
C SER A 9 0.26 -13.85 -8.71
N LEU A 10 0.47 -14.91 -7.92
CA LEU A 10 1.73 -15.10 -7.18
C LEU A 10 2.92 -15.28 -8.13
N GLU A 11 2.72 -15.95 -9.27
CA GLU A 11 3.76 -16.11 -10.30
C GLU A 11 4.19 -14.75 -10.88
N ASN A 12 3.23 -13.87 -11.17
CA ASN A 12 3.51 -12.52 -11.64
C ASN A 12 4.29 -11.71 -10.59
N LEU A 13 3.86 -11.78 -9.32
CA LEU A 13 4.56 -11.13 -8.21
C LEU A 13 6.00 -11.61 -8.09
N ARG A 14 6.24 -12.93 -8.11
CA ARG A 14 7.60 -13.51 -8.04
C ARG A 14 8.46 -13.08 -9.22
N SER A 15 7.91 -13.12 -10.44
CA SER A 15 8.63 -12.70 -11.65
C SER A 15 9.10 -11.24 -11.56
N ILE A 16 8.23 -10.34 -11.08
CA ILE A 16 8.58 -8.93 -10.89
C ILE A 16 9.54 -8.76 -9.72
N ALA A 17 9.31 -9.44 -8.59
CA ALA A 17 10.16 -9.39 -7.41
C ALA A 17 11.61 -9.80 -7.75
N THR A 18 11.80 -10.87 -8.51
CA THR A 18 13.12 -11.31 -9.00
C THR A 18 13.80 -10.22 -9.84
N LYS A 19 13.08 -9.60 -10.78
CA LYS A 19 13.65 -8.53 -11.62
C LYS A 19 14.02 -7.27 -10.84
N LEU A 20 13.41 -7.06 -9.67
CA LEU A 20 13.69 -5.92 -8.79
C LEU A 20 14.79 -6.19 -7.75
N GLN A 21 15.36 -7.40 -7.69
CA GLN A 21 16.47 -7.73 -6.77
C GLN A 21 17.65 -6.76 -6.83
N PRO A 22 18.09 -6.26 -8.01
CA PRO A 22 19.18 -5.28 -8.06
C PRO A 22 18.87 -3.97 -7.31
N LEU A 23 17.59 -3.58 -7.21
CA LEU A 23 17.18 -2.40 -6.44
C LEU A 23 17.17 -2.70 -4.94
N ALA A 24 16.73 -3.89 -4.54
CA ALA A 24 16.71 -4.32 -3.14
C ALA A 24 18.11 -4.53 -2.56
N ASN A 25 19.06 -5.01 -3.38
CA ASN A 25 20.45 -5.24 -2.97
C ASN A 25 21.32 -3.97 -3.02
N ASN A 26 20.77 -2.85 -3.48
CA ASN A 26 21.51 -1.60 -3.52
C ASN A 26 21.41 -0.90 -2.17
N GLU A 27 22.48 -0.94 -1.38
CA GLU A 27 22.57 -0.37 -0.03
C GLU A 27 22.26 1.14 0.04
N ARG A 28 22.32 1.86 -1.09
CA ARG A 28 21.96 3.28 -1.16
C ARG A 28 20.46 3.52 -1.29
N LEU A 29 19.64 2.46 -1.42
CA LEU A 29 18.20 2.55 -1.61
C LEU A 29 17.44 1.91 -0.46
N ASP A 30 16.49 2.64 0.11
CA ASP A 30 15.47 2.05 0.98
C ASP A 30 14.33 1.48 0.13
N PHE A 31 14.44 0.20 -0.25
CA PHE A 31 13.52 -0.43 -1.18
C PHE A 31 12.28 -1.00 -0.49
N TYR A 32 11.11 -0.67 -1.05
CA TYR A 32 9.81 -1.26 -0.70
C TYR A 32 9.16 -1.82 -1.95
N PHE A 33 8.77 -3.09 -1.88
CA PHE A 33 7.96 -3.75 -2.89
C PHE A 33 6.51 -3.35 -2.73
N LYS A 34 5.93 -2.76 -3.78
CA LYS A 34 4.57 -2.22 -3.76
C LYS A 34 3.65 -3.04 -4.65
N ALA A 35 2.52 -3.50 -4.12
CA ALA A 35 1.40 -3.98 -4.93
C ALA A 35 0.06 -3.74 -4.22
N SER A 36 -1.02 -3.52 -4.98
CA SER A 36 -2.37 -3.35 -4.43
C SER A 36 -3.11 -4.69 -4.45
N PHE A 37 -3.72 -5.08 -3.34
CA PHE A 37 -4.60 -6.27 -3.28
C PHE A 37 -5.99 -6.03 -3.87
N ASP A 38 -6.40 -4.75 -3.98
CA ASP A 38 -7.66 -4.31 -4.55
C ASP A 38 -7.50 -2.98 -5.30
N LYS A 39 -8.28 -2.78 -6.36
CA LYS A 39 -8.45 -1.54 -7.10
C LYS A 39 -9.87 -1.03 -6.88
N ALA A 40 -10.15 -0.47 -5.70
CA ALA A 40 -11.49 -0.04 -5.30
C ALA A 40 -12.08 1.12 -6.11
N ASN A 41 -11.31 1.71 -7.02
CA ASN A 41 -11.64 2.91 -7.77
C ASN A 41 -11.63 2.70 -9.30
N ARG A 42 -11.89 1.47 -9.77
CA ARG A 42 -12.06 1.21 -11.20
C ARG A 42 -13.31 1.92 -11.73
N THR A 43 -13.25 2.39 -12.97
CA THR A 43 -14.38 3.06 -13.63
C THR A 43 -15.54 2.10 -13.94
N SER A 44 -15.23 0.83 -14.22
CA SER A 44 -16.20 -0.21 -14.56
C SER A 44 -16.21 -1.30 -13.48
N LEU A 45 -17.38 -1.88 -13.22
CA LEU A 45 -17.54 -3.03 -12.32
C LEU A 45 -16.94 -4.32 -12.89
N GLU A 46 -16.92 -4.46 -14.22
CA GLU A 46 -16.37 -5.63 -14.93
C GLU A 46 -14.83 -5.68 -14.92
N SER A 47 -14.21 -4.62 -14.43
CA SER A 47 -12.76 -4.53 -14.33
C SER A 47 -12.21 -5.43 -13.24
N TYR A 48 -11.22 -6.27 -13.55
CA TYR A 48 -10.48 -7.03 -12.54
C TYR A 48 -9.92 -6.12 -11.45
N ARG A 49 -10.23 -6.40 -10.19
CA ARG A 49 -9.86 -5.55 -9.06
C ARG A 49 -8.65 -6.06 -8.26
N GLY A 50 -8.32 -7.33 -8.35
CA GLY A 50 -7.30 -7.96 -7.51
C GLY A 50 -7.85 -9.19 -6.79
N PRO A 51 -7.01 -9.90 -6.04
CA PRO A 51 -7.39 -11.11 -5.31
C PRO A 51 -8.20 -10.83 -4.03
N GLY A 52 -8.35 -9.56 -3.62
CA GLY A 52 -8.96 -9.17 -2.36
C GLY A 52 -7.98 -9.17 -1.19
N LEU A 53 -8.45 -8.69 -0.03
CA LEU A 53 -7.62 -8.41 1.14
C LEU A 53 -6.84 -9.64 1.63
N GLU A 54 -7.55 -10.72 2.00
CA GLU A 54 -6.94 -11.90 2.62
C GLU A 54 -5.88 -12.55 1.72
N LYS A 55 -6.30 -12.95 0.51
CA LYS A 55 -5.42 -13.60 -0.46
C LYS A 55 -4.30 -12.68 -0.96
N GLY A 56 -4.56 -11.38 -1.08
CA GLY A 56 -3.54 -10.41 -1.46
C GLY A 56 -2.46 -10.24 -0.38
N LEU A 57 -2.85 -10.20 0.89
CA LEU A 57 -1.91 -10.12 2.01
C LEU A 57 -1.10 -11.42 2.17
N GLU A 58 -1.72 -12.59 1.97
CA GLU A 58 -1.02 -13.88 1.93
C GLU A 58 0.08 -13.87 0.85
N MET A 59 -0.25 -13.43 -0.36
CA MET A 59 0.73 -13.33 -1.46
C MET A 59 1.84 -12.33 -1.17
N LEU A 60 1.54 -11.19 -0.55
CA LEU A 60 2.55 -10.21 -0.14
C LEU A 60 3.45 -10.74 0.97
N GLN A 61 2.91 -11.53 1.91
CA GLN A 61 3.69 -12.20 2.95
C GLN A 61 4.68 -13.19 2.33
N ILE A 62 4.27 -13.97 1.33
CA ILE A 62 5.17 -14.86 0.58
C ILE A 62 6.31 -14.07 -0.06
N ILE A 63 6.02 -12.92 -0.70
CA ILE A 63 7.08 -12.08 -1.29
C ILE A 63 8.02 -11.52 -0.21
N LYS A 64 7.48 -11.13 0.94
CA LYS A 64 8.28 -10.65 2.08
C LYS A 64 9.25 -11.73 2.57
N GLU A 65 8.79 -12.96 2.72
CA GLU A 65 9.57 -14.09 3.20
C GLU A 65 10.62 -14.58 2.18
N GLU A 66 10.23 -14.72 0.91
CA GLU A 66 11.10 -15.27 -0.14
C GLU A 66 12.23 -14.31 -0.52
N PHE A 67 11.98 -13.00 -0.51
CA PHE A 67 12.91 -12.00 -1.01
C PHE A 67 13.47 -11.08 0.08
N GLY A 68 12.95 -11.14 1.32
CA GLY A 68 13.34 -10.24 2.39
C GLY A 68 12.91 -8.77 2.16
N TYR A 69 11.94 -8.54 1.27
CA TYR A 69 11.52 -7.19 0.89
C TYR A 69 10.64 -6.54 1.96
N LYS A 70 10.82 -5.22 2.15
CA LYS A 70 9.82 -4.40 2.83
C LYS A 70 8.61 -4.24 1.93
N ILE A 71 7.41 -4.27 2.49
CA ILE A 71 6.15 -4.27 1.77
C ILE A 71 5.43 -2.93 1.92
N LEU A 72 4.89 -2.45 0.81
CA LEU A 72 3.93 -1.34 0.77
C LEU A 72 2.65 -1.82 0.10
N THR A 73 1.50 -1.56 0.73
CA THR A 73 0.19 -1.71 0.08
C THR A 73 -0.75 -0.57 0.46
N ASP A 74 -1.80 -0.36 -0.33
CA ASP A 74 -2.85 0.60 -0.06
C ASP A 74 -4.09 -0.04 0.54
N VAL A 75 -4.73 0.68 1.46
CA VAL A 75 -6.01 0.32 2.07
C VAL A 75 -7.08 1.32 1.68
N HIS A 76 -8.31 0.85 1.56
CA HIS A 76 -9.44 1.65 1.06
C HIS A 76 -10.48 1.92 2.16
N GLU A 77 -10.51 1.09 3.20
CA GLU A 77 -11.47 1.18 4.31
C GLU A 77 -10.77 0.93 5.64
N SER A 78 -11.27 1.55 6.72
CA SER A 78 -10.59 1.58 8.02
C SER A 78 -10.35 0.19 8.63
N TYR A 79 -11.27 -0.75 8.44
CA TYR A 79 -11.13 -2.11 9.00
C TYR A 79 -9.95 -2.89 8.37
N GLN A 80 -9.50 -2.48 7.19
CA GLN A 80 -8.40 -3.13 6.47
C GLN A 80 -7.05 -2.79 7.12
N ALA A 81 -6.93 -1.67 7.83
CA ALA A 81 -5.67 -1.13 8.32
C ALA A 81 -4.94 -2.10 9.26
N SER A 82 -5.61 -2.57 10.31
CA SER A 82 -5.00 -3.45 11.32
C SER A 82 -4.51 -4.78 10.72
N VAL A 83 -5.30 -5.38 9.83
CA VAL A 83 -4.92 -6.65 9.19
C VAL A 83 -3.79 -6.44 8.18
N ALA A 84 -3.85 -5.39 7.37
CA ALA A 84 -2.80 -5.08 6.39
C ALA A 84 -1.47 -4.72 7.05
N ALA A 85 -1.48 -4.02 8.18
CA ALA A 85 -0.29 -3.65 8.94
C ALA A 85 0.48 -4.84 9.54
N LYS A 86 -0.14 -6.04 9.61
CA LYS A 86 0.59 -7.26 10.00
C LYS A 86 1.63 -7.69 8.97
N VAL A 87 1.43 -7.31 7.71
CA VAL A 87 2.30 -7.68 6.58
C VAL A 87 3.06 -6.46 6.04
N ALA A 88 2.35 -5.35 5.84
CA ALA A 88 2.88 -4.15 5.22
C ALA A 88 3.67 -3.28 6.20
N ASP A 89 4.87 -2.90 5.82
CA ASP A 89 5.73 -1.94 6.54
C ASP A 89 5.27 -0.49 6.30
N ILE A 90 4.67 -0.24 5.13
CA ILE A 90 4.03 1.04 4.78
C ILE A 90 2.57 0.78 4.37
N LEU A 91 1.65 1.47 5.04
CA LEU A 91 0.26 1.57 4.61
C LEU A 91 0.03 2.89 3.87
N GLN A 92 -0.48 2.77 2.64
CA GLN A 92 -0.71 3.91 1.77
C GLN A 92 -2.18 4.26 1.68
N ILE A 93 -2.50 5.54 1.86
CA ILE A 93 -3.83 6.09 1.66
C ILE A 93 -3.95 6.59 0.21
N PRO A 94 -4.91 6.07 -0.59
CA PRO A 94 -5.14 6.51 -1.95
C PRO A 94 -5.44 8.02 -2.07
N ALA A 95 -5.10 8.61 -3.22
CA ALA A 95 -5.24 10.05 -3.45
C ALA A 95 -6.69 10.55 -3.27
N PHE A 96 -7.68 9.78 -3.73
CA PHE A 96 -9.10 10.10 -3.54
C PHE A 96 -9.55 10.05 -2.08
N LEU A 97 -8.83 9.33 -1.23
CA LEU A 97 -9.17 9.09 0.17
C LEU A 97 -8.33 9.93 1.14
N CYS A 98 -7.47 10.83 0.63
CA CYS A 98 -6.53 11.61 1.42
C CYS A 98 -7.15 12.56 2.47
N ARG A 99 -8.48 12.72 2.47
CA ARG A 99 -9.22 13.52 3.47
C ARG A 99 -10.09 12.69 4.42
N GLN A 100 -10.21 11.37 4.21
CA GLN A 100 -11.08 10.50 5.01
C GLN A 100 -10.50 10.33 6.41
N THR A 101 -11.07 11.03 7.39
CA THR A 101 -10.53 11.08 8.76
C THR A 101 -10.43 9.70 9.37
N ASP A 102 -11.49 8.89 9.30
CA ASP A 102 -11.52 7.59 9.95
C ASP A 102 -10.50 6.62 9.35
N LEU A 103 -10.26 6.68 8.04
CA LEU A 103 -9.23 5.88 7.38
C LEU A 103 -7.83 6.33 7.80
N ILE A 104 -7.58 7.65 7.81
CA ILE A 104 -6.30 8.20 8.25
C ILE A 104 -6.02 7.79 9.69
N VAL A 105 -7.00 7.93 10.57
CA VAL A 105 -6.88 7.57 11.99
C VAL A 105 -6.61 6.08 12.14
N ALA A 106 -7.40 5.22 11.50
CA ALA A 106 -7.23 3.76 11.60
C ALA A 106 -5.86 3.29 11.11
N VAL A 107 -5.32 3.89 10.03
CA VAL A 107 -3.96 3.60 9.55
C VAL A 107 -2.90 4.11 10.52
N SER A 108 -3.10 5.28 11.11
CA SER A 108 -2.13 5.92 12.03
C SER A 108 -2.07 5.23 13.40
N GLN A 109 -3.10 4.47 13.78
CA GLN A 109 -3.13 3.64 14.99
C GLN A 109 -2.37 2.30 14.83
N THR A 110 -1.84 2.01 13.64
CA THR A 110 -1.02 0.82 13.39
C THR A 110 0.46 1.09 13.61
N ASN A 111 1.28 0.03 13.62
CA ASN A 111 2.74 0.16 13.67
C ASN A 111 3.38 0.44 12.30
N ALA A 112 2.58 0.57 11.22
CA ALA A 112 3.09 0.80 9.88
C ALA A 112 3.37 2.28 9.62
N ILE A 113 4.32 2.57 8.75
CA ILE A 113 4.54 3.94 8.26
C ILE A 113 3.33 4.37 7.42
N VAL A 114 2.86 5.59 7.61
CA VAL A 114 1.71 6.15 6.87
C VAL A 114 2.18 6.90 5.63
N ASN A 115 1.74 6.48 4.44
CA ASN A 115 1.99 7.18 3.18
C ASN A 115 0.69 7.77 2.60
N ILE A 116 0.46 9.07 2.75
CA ILE A 116 -0.75 9.73 2.24
C ILE A 116 -0.50 10.29 0.83
N LYS A 117 -1.14 9.72 -0.19
CA LYS A 117 -1.08 10.30 -1.54
C LYS A 117 -1.86 11.60 -1.59
N LYS A 118 -1.24 12.67 -2.11
CA LYS A 118 -1.92 13.94 -2.35
C LYS A 118 -3.05 13.76 -3.38
N GLY A 119 -4.28 14.11 -3.00
CA GLY A 119 -5.41 14.18 -3.94
C GLY A 119 -5.11 15.12 -5.10
N GLN A 120 -5.54 14.76 -6.31
CA GLN A 120 -5.42 15.65 -7.47
C GLN A 120 -6.25 16.94 -7.31
N PHE A 121 -7.25 16.93 -6.43
CA PHE A 121 -8.07 18.10 -6.06
C PHE A 121 -7.45 18.94 -4.92
N MET A 122 -6.30 18.56 -4.36
CA MET A 122 -5.69 19.22 -3.20
C MET A 122 -4.58 20.19 -3.60
N ASN A 123 -4.62 21.40 -3.02
CA ASN A 123 -3.47 22.30 -2.99
C ASN A 123 -2.33 21.67 -2.16
N PRO A 124 -1.06 21.76 -2.58
CA PRO A 124 0.06 21.26 -1.79
C PRO A 124 0.06 21.68 -0.32
N LYS A 125 -0.29 22.93 -0.01
CA LYS A 125 -0.33 23.44 1.38
C LYS A 125 -1.40 22.78 2.23
N ASP A 126 -2.48 22.29 1.63
CA ASP A 126 -3.60 21.70 2.39
C ASP A 126 -3.30 20.27 2.87
N MET A 127 -2.25 19.63 2.36
CA MET A 127 -1.82 18.31 2.85
C MET A 127 -1.41 18.33 4.32
N GLN A 128 -1.04 19.50 4.86
CA GLN A 128 -0.76 19.66 6.29
C GLN A 128 -1.92 19.16 7.16
N TYR A 129 -3.18 19.35 6.74
CA TYR A 129 -4.34 18.94 7.53
C TYR A 129 -4.51 17.42 7.56
N SER A 130 -4.17 16.71 6.48
CA SER A 130 -4.17 15.25 6.47
C SER A 130 -3.06 14.68 7.36
N VAL A 131 -1.87 15.30 7.33
CA VAL A 131 -0.76 14.94 8.22
C VAL A 131 -1.11 15.20 9.69
N LEU A 132 -1.72 16.35 10.01
CA LEU A 132 -2.13 16.67 11.37
C LEU A 132 -3.17 15.68 11.93
N LYS A 133 -4.05 15.11 11.09
CA LYS A 133 -4.96 14.03 11.52
C LYS A 133 -4.19 12.79 11.94
N ALA A 134 -3.16 12.41 11.18
CA ALA A 134 -2.33 11.25 11.48
C ALA A 134 -1.49 11.43 12.75
N LEU A 135 -0.96 12.64 12.98
CA LEU A 135 -0.08 12.92 14.12
C LEU A 135 -0.80 13.18 15.46
N LYS A 136 -2.11 13.46 15.43
CA LYS A 136 -2.90 13.83 16.62
C LYS A 136 -3.77 12.70 17.18
N THR A 137 -3.72 11.52 16.57
CA THR A 137 -4.40 10.31 17.06
C THR A 137 -3.41 9.36 17.67
#